data_AF-A0A7U7GAB5-F1
#
_entry.id   AF-A0A7U7GAB5-F1
#
_cell.length_a   1.000
_cell.length_b   1.000
_cell.length_c   1.000
_cell.angle_alpha   90.00
_cell.angle_beta   90.00
_cell.angle_gamma   90.00
#
_symmetry.space_group_name_H-M   'P 1'
#
loop_
_entity.id
_entity.type
_entity.pdbx_description
1 polymer ?
#
loop_
_entity_poly.entity_id
_entity_poly.type
_entity_poly.pdbx_seq_one_letter_code
_entity_poly.pdbx_strand_id
1 'polypeptide(L)' 'MAVKLFELGRLTSGQAAQLAGLERVEFIMNLHRYGVSPIQATAEELAEDFANA' A
#
# COMPACT_ATOMS: atom_id res chain seq x y z
N MET A 1 12.21 3.06 -5.34
CA MET A 1 11.24 3.09 -6.46
C MET A 1 9.95 2.32 -6.11
N ALA A 2 10.02 1.04 -5.73
CA ALA A 2 8.85 0.20 -5.44
C ALA A 2 7.82 0.84 -4.48
N VAL A 3 8.27 1.34 -3.32
CA VAL A 3 7.40 2.01 -2.34
C VAL A 3 6.64 3.19 -2.93
N LYS A 4 7.32 4.05 -3.71
CA LYS A 4 6.66 5.23 -4.30
C LYS A 4 5.65 4.86 -5.38
N LEU A 5 5.94 3.82 -6.17
CA LEU A 5 5.01 3.32 -7.17
C LEU A 5 3.78 2.67 -6.53
N PHE A 6 3.96 1.99 -5.39
CA PHE A 6 2.86 1.49 -4.58
C PHE A 6 2.02 2.64 -4.02
N GLU A 7 2.65 3.63 -3.36
CA GLU A 7 1.97 4.80 -2.78
C GLU A 7 1.16 5.60 -3.81
N LEU A 8 1.62 5.67 -5.06
CA LEU A 8 0.90 6.33 -6.16
C LEU A 8 -0.19 5.44 -6.81
N GLY A 9 -0.47 4.26 -6.24
CA GLY A 9 -1.41 3.28 -6.77
C GLY A 9 -1.02 2.71 -8.15
N ARG A 10 0.24 2.88 -8.59
CA ARG A 10 0.71 2.42 -9.90
C ARG A 10 1.07 0.94 -9.91
N LEU A 11 1.48 0.42 -8.76
CA LEU A 11 1.72 -1.01 -8.56
C LEU A 11 0.90 -1.51 -7.37
N THR A 12 0.38 -2.72 -7.49
CA THR A 12 -0.16 -3.45 -6.34
C THR A 12 0.94 -3.81 -5.34
N SER A 13 0.58 -4.14 -4.10
CA SER A 13 1.54 -4.58 -3.09
C SER A 13 2.36 -5.80 -3.53
N GLY A 14 1.77 -6.72 -4.30
CA GLY A 14 2.49 -7.88 -4.87
C GLY A 14 3.52 -7.48 -5.92
N GLN A 15 3.15 -6.62 -6.87
CA GLN A 15 4.08 -6.14 -7.91
C GLN A 15 5.21 -5.29 -7.33
N ALA A 16 4.90 -4.44 -6.35
CA ALA A 16 5.90 -3.63 -5.68
C ALA A 16 6.84 -4.50 -4.82
N ALA A 17 6.33 -5.55 -4.16
CA ALA A 17 7.15 -6.52 -3.45
C ALA A 17 8.09 -7.27 -4.39
N GLN A 18 7.59 -7.76 -5.53
CA GLN A 18 8.41 -8.42 -6.55
C GLN A 18 9.51 -7.49 -7.08
N LEU A 19 9.18 -6.22 -7.35
CA LEU A 19 10.15 -5.21 -7.77
C LEU A 19 11.20 -4.91 -6.69
N ALA A 20 10.84 -5.03 -5.41
CA ALA A 20 11.74 -4.86 -4.28
C ALA A 20 12.55 -6.13 -3.95
N GLY A 21 12.27 -7.27 -4.59
CA GLY A 21 12.88 -8.56 -4.27
C GLY A 21 12.47 -9.10 -2.89
N LEU A 22 11.25 -8.77 -2.44
CA LEU A 22 10.70 -9.17 -1.14
C LEU A 22 9.44 -10.01 -1.30
N GLU A 23 9.13 -10.79 -0.27
CA GLU A 23 7.80 -11.38 -0.14
C GLU A 23 6.73 -10.30 0.11
N ARG A 24 5.48 -10.55 -0.33
CA ARG A 24 4.41 -9.54 -0.25
C ARG A 24 4.17 -9.03 1.17
N VAL A 25 4.12 -9.95 2.15
CA VAL A 25 3.89 -9.59 3.55
C VAL A 25 5.07 -8.78 4.09
N GLU A 26 6.30 -9.16 3.75
CA GLU A 26 7.50 -8.44 4.15
C GLU A 26 7.55 -7.02 3.58
N PHE A 27 7.18 -6.85 2.31
CA PHE A 27 7.07 -5.54 1.69
C PHE A 27 6.06 -4.65 2.43
N ILE A 28 4.85 -5.17 2.70
CA ILE A 28 3.80 -4.44 3.44
C ILE A 28 4.30 -4.04 4.83
N MET A 29 4.92 -4.98 5.54
CA MET A 29 5.46 -4.71 6.88
C MET A 29 6.59 -3.68 6.85
N ASN A 30 7.36 -3.56 5.77
CA ASN A 30 8.41 -2.55 5.64
C ASN A 30 7.89 -1.14 5.28
N LEU A 31 6.63 -0.96 4.89
CA LEU A 31 6.09 0.35 4.50
C LEU A 31 6.17 1.41 5.61
N HIS A 32 6.09 1.00 6.88
CA HIS A 32 6.22 1.91 8.03
C HIS A 32 7.54 2.68 8.02
N ARG A 33 8.62 2.08 7.50
CA ARG A 33 9.95 2.70 7.42
C ARG A 33 9.97 3.90 6.46
N TYR A 34 8.96 3.99 5.59
CA TYR A 34 8.80 5.02 4.58
C TYR A 34 7.59 5.93 4.83
N GLY A 35 6.87 5.75 5.94
CA GLY A 35 5.68 6.53 6.27
C GLY A 35 4.49 6.30 5.31
N VAL A 36 4.49 5.17 4.58
CA VAL A 36 3.42 4.85 3.62
C VAL A 36 2.40 3.93 4.30
N SER A 37 1.13 4.26 4.18
CA SER A 37 0.03 3.41 4.64
C SER A 37 -0.09 2.16 3.77
N PRO A 38 -0.26 0.96 4.36
CA PRO A 38 -0.61 -0.24 3.60
C PRO A 38 -2.04 -0.20 3.07
N ILE A 39 -2.90 0.64 3.64
CA ILE A 39 -4.26 0.89 3.17
C ILE A 39 -4.18 1.93 2.04
N GLN A 40 -4.55 1.52 0.85
CA GLN A 40 -4.60 2.34 -0.37
C GLN A 40 -6.01 2.90 -0.57
N ALA A 41 -6.49 3.64 0.41
CA ALA A 41 -7.78 4.33 0.37
C ALA A 41 -7.62 5.75 0.91
N THR A 42 -8.41 6.69 0.39
CA THR A 42 -8.51 8.03 0.96
C THR A 42 -9.32 8.03 2.26
N ALA A 43 -9.28 9.14 3.01
CA ALA A 43 -10.09 9.26 4.21
C ALA A 43 -11.59 9.28 3.86
N GLU A 44 -11.95 9.85 2.72
CA GLU A 44 -13.30 9.92 2.20
C GLU A 44 -13.83 8.53 1.80
N GLU A 45 -13.05 7.76 1.03
CA GLU A 45 -13.40 6.37 0.65
C GLU A 45 -13.60 5.51 1.91
N LEU A 46 -12.71 5.66 2.89
CA LEU A 46 -12.82 4.92 4.15
C LEU A 46 -14.08 5.32 4.93
N ALA A 47 -14.42 6.62 4.96
CA ALA A 47 -15.63 7.10 5.63
C ALA A 47 -16.91 6.59 4.95
N GLU A 48 -16.93 6.52 3.61
CA GLU A 48 -18.03 5.94 2.85
C GLU A 48 -18.18 4.43 3.13
N ASP A 49 -17.07 3.69 3.18
CA ASP A 49 -17.09 2.26 3.54
C ASP A 49 -17.68 2.02 4.94
N PHE A 50 -17.33 2.86 5.94
CA PHE A 50 -17.88 2.78 7.29
C PHE A 50 -19.38 3.13 7.37
N ALA A 51 -19.86 4.05 6.54
CA ALA A 51 -21.27 4.48 6.55
C ALA A 51 -22.21 3.46 5.91
N ASN A 52 -21.69 2.59 5.03
CA ASN A 52 -22.46 1.60 4.27
C ASN A 52 -22.39 0.16 4.85
N ALA A 53 -21.73 -0.02 6.01
CA ALA A 53 -21.58 -1.30 6.72
C ALA A 53 -22.71 -1.54 7.74
#